data_AF-A0A957TUU8-F1
#
_entry.id   AF-A0A957TUU8-F1
#
_cell.length_a   1.000
_cell.length_b   1.000
_cell.length_c   1.000
_cell.angle_alpha   90.00
_cell.angle_beta   90.00
_cell.angle_gamma   90.00
#
_symmetry.space_group_name_H-M   'P 1'
#
loop_
_entity.id
_entity.type
_entity.pdbx_description
1 polymer ?
#
loop_
_entity_poly.entity_id
_entity_poly.type
_entity_poly.pdbx_seq_one_letter_code
_entity_poly.pdbx_strand_id
1 'polypeptide(L)'
;ILDLPLTTIENDALIRNYRAEGLLVYMKDVTFDAAGNPVILFITSRGNLPSPQNDPRTWTTARWTGDAWVFQPVTTSDSNYDMGPLYVEGDSGENAEWRIIGPTQPGTFAYNPGGEIAVWTSTDQGATWQMSRQLTTNSPLNHTFVRRPVNAHPDFYALWADGNPRQPAPSHLYFTNRAGDTVWQLPPFMDSDFATPELVKRAA
;
A
#
# COMPACT_ATOMS: atom_id res chain seq x y z
N ILE A 1 26.64 -9.93 19.14
CA ILE A 1 25.56 -9.93 20.16
C ILE A 1 25.28 -8.46 20.44
N LEU A 2 24.02 -8.03 20.39
CA LEU A 2 23.63 -6.64 20.65
C LEU A 2 23.45 -6.42 22.15
N ASP A 3 24.02 -5.34 22.68
CA ASP A 3 23.75 -4.89 24.04
C ASP A 3 22.45 -4.08 24.06
N LEU A 4 21.47 -4.57 24.81
CA LEU A 4 20.13 -3.97 24.89
C LEU A 4 19.95 -3.17 26.20
N PRO A 5 19.16 -2.08 26.20
CA PRO A 5 18.46 -1.50 25.05
C PRO A 5 19.42 -0.78 24.09
N LEU A 6 19.05 -0.71 22.81
CA LEU A 6 19.79 0.09 21.83
C LEU A 6 19.59 1.58 22.14
N THR A 7 20.67 2.29 22.47
CA THR A 7 20.62 3.72 22.85
C THR A 7 21.24 4.66 21.81
N THR A 8 21.90 4.13 20.78
CA THR A 8 22.53 4.90 19.69
C THR A 8 21.91 4.55 18.35
N ILE A 9 21.82 5.53 17.44
CA ILE A 9 21.32 5.32 16.07
C ILE A 9 22.24 4.37 15.31
N GLU A 10 23.56 4.61 15.39
CA GLU A 10 24.57 3.75 14.80
C GLU A 10 24.83 2.58 15.75
N ASN A 11 24.41 1.40 15.30
CA ASN A 11 24.60 0.11 15.97
C ASN A 11 24.44 -1.02 14.92
N ASP A 12 24.79 -2.25 15.28
CA ASP A 12 24.79 -3.38 14.33
C ASP A 12 23.40 -3.79 13.80
N ALA A 13 22.29 -3.30 14.40
CA ALA A 13 20.93 -3.51 13.90
C ALA A 13 20.48 -2.43 12.90
N LEU A 14 21.29 -1.40 12.64
CA LEU A 14 20.95 -0.38 11.65
C LEU A 14 21.04 -0.94 10.22
N ILE A 15 19.88 -1.03 9.56
CA ILE A 15 19.78 -1.56 8.18
C ILE A 15 20.15 -0.49 7.13
N ARG A 16 19.60 0.72 7.26
CA ARG A 16 19.86 1.84 6.34
C ARG A 16 19.58 3.18 7.01
N ASN A 17 20.49 4.14 6.82
CA ASN A 17 20.39 5.48 7.42
C ASN A 17 19.77 6.50 6.44
N TYR A 18 18.45 6.44 6.26
CA TYR A 18 17.73 7.39 5.39
C TYR A 18 17.85 8.85 5.84
N ARG A 19 18.14 9.10 7.13
CA ARG A 19 18.38 10.47 7.63
C ARG A 19 19.62 11.08 7.01
N ALA A 20 20.71 10.31 6.89
CA ALA A 20 21.93 10.76 6.21
C ALA A 20 21.70 11.01 4.71
N GLU A 21 20.72 10.32 4.12
CA GLU A 21 20.29 10.54 2.73
C GLU A 21 19.30 11.71 2.57
N GLY A 22 18.94 12.40 3.66
CA GLY A 22 17.98 13.51 3.63
C GLY A 22 16.54 13.08 3.34
N LEU A 23 16.20 11.82 3.64
CA LEU A 23 14.89 11.23 3.38
C LEU A 23 14.13 10.94 4.68
N LEU A 24 12.82 11.22 4.66
CA LEU A 24 11.87 10.73 5.66
C LEU A 24 11.36 9.35 5.24
N VAL A 25 11.06 8.49 6.22
CA VAL A 25 10.56 7.12 6.01
C VAL A 25 9.20 6.96 6.67
N TYR A 26 8.21 6.47 5.91
CA TYR A 26 6.86 6.19 6.37
C TYR A 26 6.56 4.71 6.17
N MET A 27 6.53 3.95 7.26
CA MET A 27 6.26 2.50 7.23
C MET A 27 4.82 2.21 6.77
N LYS A 28 4.66 1.20 5.92
CA LYS A 28 3.35 0.78 5.38
C LYS A 28 2.98 -0.63 5.79
N ASP A 29 3.84 -1.59 5.53
CA ASP A 29 3.54 -2.98 5.88
C ASP A 29 4.80 -3.78 6.14
N VAL A 30 4.65 -4.86 6.88
CA VAL A 30 5.69 -5.86 7.09
C VAL A 30 5.05 -7.24 6.90
N THR A 31 5.68 -8.04 6.06
CA THR A 31 5.29 -9.43 5.82
C THR A 31 6.54 -10.29 5.71
N PHE A 32 6.37 -11.59 5.47
CA PHE A 32 7.48 -12.50 5.23
C PHE A 32 7.32 -13.16 3.86
N ASP A 33 8.44 -13.50 3.25
CA ASP A 33 8.44 -14.33 2.06
C ASP A 33 8.23 -15.82 2.40
N ALA A 34 8.18 -16.68 1.37
CA ALA A 34 8.02 -18.12 1.55
C ALA A 34 9.16 -18.79 2.35
N ALA A 35 10.33 -18.16 2.46
CA ALA A 35 11.46 -18.64 3.25
C ALA A 35 11.46 -18.06 4.69
N GLY A 36 10.45 -17.25 5.05
CA GLY A 36 10.37 -16.60 6.36
C GLY A 36 11.26 -15.36 6.49
N ASN A 37 11.80 -14.83 5.39
CA ASN A 37 12.57 -13.60 5.42
C ASN A 37 11.66 -12.38 5.44
N PRO A 38 11.97 -11.34 6.25
CA PRO A 38 11.15 -10.15 6.31
C PRO A 38 11.18 -9.36 5.00
N VAL A 39 10.01 -8.85 4.62
CA VAL A 39 9.80 -7.91 3.52
C VAL A 39 9.00 -6.73 4.05
N ILE A 40 9.56 -5.54 3.89
CA ILE A 40 9.04 -4.30 4.43
C ILE A 40 8.61 -3.41 3.28
N LEU A 41 7.39 -2.88 3.32
CA LEU A 41 6.91 -1.83 2.43
C LEU A 41 6.90 -0.49 3.17
N PHE A 42 7.49 0.53 2.54
CA PHE A 42 7.54 1.88 3.09
C PHE A 42 7.56 2.94 1.99
N ILE A 43 7.31 4.20 2.35
CA ILE A 43 7.45 5.35 1.46
C ILE A 43 8.63 6.20 1.94
N THR A 44 9.50 6.60 1.02
CA THR A 44 10.51 7.64 1.26
C THR A 44 10.11 8.96 0.63
N SER A 45 10.43 10.09 1.28
CA SER A 45 10.13 11.43 0.75
C SER A 45 11.15 12.47 1.19
N ARG A 46 11.19 13.62 0.50
CA ARG A 46 12.10 14.74 0.85
C ARG A 46 11.53 15.69 1.92
N GLY A 47 10.28 15.49 2.33
CA GLY A 47 9.65 16.34 3.33
C GLY A 47 8.24 15.86 3.69
N ASN A 48 7.71 16.40 4.80
CA ASN A 48 6.43 15.99 5.36
C ASN A 48 5.22 16.75 4.77
N LEU A 49 5.44 17.90 4.15
CA LEU A 49 4.34 18.74 3.65
C LEU A 49 3.71 18.14 2.39
N PRO A 50 2.36 18.18 2.27
CA PRO A 50 1.62 17.72 1.10
C PRO A 50 1.80 18.69 -0.08
N SER A 51 2.88 18.52 -0.83
CA SER A 51 3.27 19.43 -1.92
C SER A 51 4.18 18.73 -2.94
N PRO A 52 4.12 19.14 -4.23
CA PRO A 52 5.08 18.72 -5.25
C PRO A 52 6.55 18.99 -4.89
N GLN A 53 6.82 19.99 -4.05
CA GLN A 53 8.19 20.36 -3.67
C GLN A 53 8.95 19.23 -2.93
N ASN A 54 8.20 18.33 -2.29
CA ASN A 54 8.75 17.20 -1.55
C ASN A 54 8.77 15.89 -2.36
N ASP A 55 8.40 15.94 -3.64
CA ASP A 55 8.47 14.79 -4.53
C ASP A 55 9.92 14.34 -4.77
N PRO A 56 10.13 13.06 -5.13
CA PRO A 56 9.12 12.01 -5.19
C PRO A 56 8.80 11.42 -3.82
N ARG A 57 7.60 10.85 -3.68
CA ARG A 57 7.24 9.96 -2.57
C ARG A 57 7.25 8.54 -3.09
N THR A 58 8.37 7.86 -2.89
CA THR A 58 8.65 6.57 -3.53
C THR A 58 8.25 5.42 -2.62
N TRP A 59 7.30 4.61 -3.08
CA TRP A 59 7.01 3.31 -2.49
C TRP A 59 8.19 2.38 -2.75
N THR A 60 8.73 1.79 -1.69
CA THR A 60 9.95 0.99 -1.73
C THR A 60 9.74 -0.27 -0.91
N THR A 61 10.21 -1.40 -1.43
CA THR A 61 10.35 -2.63 -0.67
C THR A 61 11.78 -2.78 -0.15
N ALA A 62 11.94 -3.26 1.08
CA ALA A 62 13.20 -3.78 1.61
C ALA A 62 12.99 -5.25 1.96
N ARG A 63 13.74 -6.14 1.31
CA ARG A 63 13.69 -7.60 1.49
C ARG A 63 15.02 -8.07 2.07
N TRP A 64 14.96 -8.89 3.11
CA TRP A 64 16.12 -9.66 3.54
C TRP A 64 16.25 -10.93 2.66
N THR A 65 17.43 -11.22 2.14
CA THR A 65 17.68 -12.41 1.31
C THR A 65 18.20 -13.61 2.10
N GLY A 66 18.48 -13.43 3.39
CA GLY A 66 19.21 -14.39 4.22
C GLY A 66 20.62 -13.91 4.58
N ASP A 67 21.20 -13.06 3.74
CA ASP A 67 22.57 -12.53 3.84
C ASP A 67 22.68 -11.01 3.64
N ALA A 68 21.75 -10.40 2.89
CA ALA A 68 21.75 -8.97 2.60
C ALA A 68 20.34 -8.37 2.55
N TRP A 69 20.26 -7.05 2.73
CA TRP A 69 19.05 -6.27 2.46
C TRP A 69 19.06 -5.77 1.02
N VAL A 70 18.00 -6.07 0.28
CA VAL A 70 17.76 -5.59 -1.09
C VAL A 70 16.63 -4.57 -1.06
N PHE A 71 16.84 -3.41 -1.70
CA PHE A 71 15.88 -2.31 -1.74
C PHE A 71 15.44 -2.06 -3.18
N GLN A 72 14.13 -2.09 -3.43
CA GLN A 72 13.59 -1.91 -4.77
C GLN A 72 12.45 -0.89 -4.78
N PRO A 73 12.50 0.15 -5.63
CA PRO A 73 11.37 1.03 -5.84
C PRO A 73 10.24 0.27 -6.53
N VAL A 74 9.01 0.51 -6.08
CA VAL A 74 7.79 -0.04 -6.68
C VAL A 74 7.20 0.99 -7.63
N THR A 75 6.91 2.17 -7.09
CA THR A 75 6.21 3.27 -7.79
C THR A 75 6.31 4.55 -6.95
N THR A 76 5.64 5.62 -7.40
CA THR A 76 5.49 6.88 -6.66
C THR A 76 4.02 7.22 -6.45
N SER A 77 3.71 7.87 -5.33
CA SER A 77 2.41 8.53 -5.10
C SER A 77 2.60 9.98 -4.65
N ASP A 78 1.53 10.70 -4.33
CA ASP A 78 1.57 12.11 -3.99
C ASP A 78 1.39 12.41 -2.48
N SER A 79 1.18 11.38 -1.65
CA SER A 79 1.13 11.53 -0.20
C SER A 79 1.97 10.52 0.59
N ASN A 80 2.63 11.02 1.65
CA ASN A 80 3.40 10.20 2.58
C ASN A 80 2.50 9.28 3.41
N TYR A 81 1.21 9.55 3.45
CA TYR A 81 0.22 8.82 4.24
C TYR A 81 -0.59 7.83 3.41
N ASP A 82 -0.29 7.71 2.11
CA ASP A 82 -0.87 6.67 1.27
C ASP A 82 -0.52 5.30 1.83
N MET A 83 -1.50 4.41 1.87
CA MET A 83 -1.41 3.19 2.65
C MET A 83 -2.06 2.03 1.92
N GLY A 84 -1.31 0.93 1.84
CA GLY A 84 -1.75 -0.33 1.26
C GLY A 84 -0.91 -1.49 1.76
N PRO A 85 -1.48 -2.70 1.84
CA PRO A 85 -0.77 -3.90 2.26
C PRO A 85 0.15 -4.44 1.16
N LEU A 86 1.18 -5.17 1.59
CA LEU A 86 2.00 -6.04 0.75
C LEU A 86 1.56 -7.49 0.94
N TYR A 87 1.19 -8.15 -0.15
CA TYR A 87 0.90 -9.57 -0.19
C TYR A 87 2.11 -10.31 -0.78
N VAL A 88 2.44 -11.44 -0.17
CA VAL A 88 3.32 -12.45 -0.78
C VAL A 88 2.47 -13.70 -0.91
N GLU A 89 2.06 -14.01 -2.13
CA GLU A 89 1.04 -15.02 -2.42
C GLU A 89 1.66 -16.29 -3.02
N GLY A 90 1.27 -17.44 -2.47
CA GLY A 90 1.65 -18.77 -2.96
C GLY A 90 2.69 -19.47 -2.10
N ASP A 91 2.61 -20.81 -2.07
CA ASP A 91 3.56 -21.68 -1.37
C ASP A 91 4.87 -21.91 -2.17
N SER A 92 4.98 -21.28 -3.34
CA SER A 92 5.96 -21.61 -4.37
C SER A 92 7.18 -20.68 -4.36
N GLY A 93 7.97 -20.70 -3.28
CA GLY A 93 9.36 -20.22 -3.26
C GLY A 93 9.66 -18.95 -4.07
N GLU A 94 10.50 -19.07 -5.10
CA GLU A 94 10.95 -17.95 -5.95
C GLU A 94 9.89 -17.40 -6.91
N ASN A 95 8.80 -18.14 -7.15
CA ASN A 95 7.74 -17.79 -8.10
C ASN A 95 6.45 -17.26 -7.43
N ALA A 96 6.49 -16.96 -6.13
CA ALA A 96 5.36 -16.36 -5.43
C ALA A 96 4.98 -15.01 -6.08
N GLU A 97 3.70 -14.80 -6.35
CA GLU A 97 3.22 -13.50 -6.84
C GLU A 97 3.19 -12.53 -5.66
N TRP A 98 3.91 -11.43 -5.78
CA TRP A 98 3.87 -10.33 -4.83
C TRP A 98 2.90 -9.30 -5.33
N ARG A 99 2.13 -8.71 -4.41
CA ARG A 99 1.09 -7.75 -4.76
C ARG A 99 1.05 -6.59 -3.79
N ILE A 100 0.80 -5.40 -4.30
CA ILE A 100 0.46 -4.21 -3.50
C ILE A 100 -0.85 -3.67 -4.02
N ILE A 101 -1.80 -3.40 -3.11
CA ILE A 101 -3.05 -2.73 -3.43
C ILE A 101 -3.10 -1.44 -2.62
N GLY A 102 -3.11 -0.29 -3.27
CA GLY A 102 -3.01 0.99 -2.58
C GLY A 102 -3.35 2.19 -3.44
N PRO A 103 -3.53 3.37 -2.82
CA PRO A 103 -3.84 4.61 -3.52
C PRO A 103 -2.56 5.20 -4.15
N THR A 104 -2.07 4.57 -5.22
CA THR A 104 -0.82 5.00 -5.90
C THR A 104 -1.08 5.82 -7.15
N GLN A 105 -2.34 6.14 -7.45
CA GLN A 105 -2.73 6.97 -8.57
C GLN A 105 -3.35 8.28 -8.04
N PRO A 106 -3.09 9.45 -8.66
CA PRO A 106 -3.66 10.70 -8.18
C PRO A 106 -5.19 10.66 -8.15
N GLY A 107 -5.78 11.10 -7.05
CA GLY A 107 -7.23 11.28 -6.93
C GLY A 107 -7.66 12.74 -7.13
N THR A 108 -8.93 13.02 -6.83
CA THR A 108 -9.52 14.37 -6.91
C THR A 108 -8.75 15.41 -6.08
N PHE A 109 -8.20 15.02 -4.93
CA PHE A 109 -7.46 15.91 -4.03
C PHE A 109 -5.97 15.55 -4.04
N ALA A 110 -5.29 15.84 -5.15
CA ALA A 110 -3.86 15.57 -5.29
C ALA A 110 -3.04 16.17 -4.14
N TYR A 111 -1.98 15.46 -3.76
CA TYR A 111 -1.07 15.70 -2.63
C TYR A 111 -1.69 15.62 -1.23
N ASN A 112 -3.00 15.41 -1.11
CA ASN A 112 -3.60 15.02 0.16
C ASN A 112 -3.61 13.48 0.28
N PRO A 113 -3.74 12.91 1.50
CA PRO A 113 -3.79 11.46 1.66
C PRO A 113 -4.84 10.78 0.79
N GLY A 114 -4.46 9.63 0.22
CA GLY A 114 -5.29 8.84 -0.66
C GLY A 114 -5.27 9.32 -2.11
N GLY A 115 -6.01 8.60 -2.94
CA GLY A 115 -6.06 8.81 -4.37
C GLY A 115 -6.93 7.75 -5.02
N GLU A 116 -6.59 7.33 -6.23
CA GLU A 116 -7.21 6.19 -6.89
C GLU A 116 -6.44 4.90 -6.55
N ILE A 117 -7.18 3.81 -6.34
CA ILE A 117 -6.60 2.52 -5.98
C ILE A 117 -6.05 1.82 -7.23
N ALA A 118 -4.82 1.32 -7.13
CA ALA A 118 -4.21 0.47 -8.13
C ALA A 118 -3.61 -0.81 -7.50
N VAL A 119 -3.39 -1.80 -8.36
CA VAL A 119 -2.76 -3.09 -8.06
C VAL A 119 -1.42 -3.13 -8.77
N TRP A 120 -0.36 -3.32 -8.00
CA TRP A 120 0.98 -3.59 -8.50
C TRP A 120 1.31 -5.05 -8.24
N THR A 121 1.92 -5.73 -9.21
CA THR A 121 2.39 -7.11 -9.04
C THR A 121 3.86 -7.25 -9.40
N SER A 122 4.49 -8.25 -8.80
CA SER A 122 5.84 -8.71 -9.09
C SER A 122 5.86 -10.24 -9.05
N THR A 123 6.58 -10.85 -9.98
CA THR A 123 6.76 -12.32 -10.07
C THR A 123 8.22 -12.73 -9.90
N ASP A 124 9.06 -11.80 -9.44
CA ASP A 124 10.51 -11.94 -9.28
C ASP A 124 10.96 -11.44 -7.90
N GLN A 125 10.16 -11.77 -6.88
CA GLN A 125 10.42 -11.45 -5.47
C GLN A 125 10.63 -9.94 -5.21
N GLY A 126 9.88 -9.10 -5.92
CA GLY A 126 9.91 -7.65 -5.78
C GLY A 126 11.04 -6.97 -6.52
N ALA A 127 11.80 -7.67 -7.37
CA ALA A 127 12.87 -7.07 -8.17
C ALA A 127 12.34 -6.13 -9.24
N THR A 128 11.22 -6.47 -9.89
CA THR A 128 10.50 -5.61 -10.82
C THR A 128 9.01 -5.57 -10.49
N TRP A 129 8.39 -4.40 -10.71
CA TRP A 129 6.99 -4.17 -10.41
C TRP A 129 6.27 -3.60 -11.62
N GLN A 130 5.02 -4.02 -11.81
CA GLN A 130 4.15 -3.51 -12.86
C GLN A 130 2.77 -3.18 -12.30
N MET A 131 2.18 -2.07 -12.75
CA MET A 131 0.79 -1.75 -12.44
C MET A 131 -0.10 -2.67 -13.27
N SER A 132 -0.51 -3.79 -12.68
CA SER A 132 -1.36 -4.78 -13.34
C SER A 132 -2.78 -4.27 -13.57
N ARG A 133 -3.27 -3.38 -12.70
CA ARG A 133 -4.63 -2.84 -12.79
C ARG A 133 -4.81 -1.54 -12.02
N GLN A 134 -5.65 -0.66 -12.53
CA GLN A 134 -6.26 0.43 -11.75
C GLN A 134 -7.70 0.03 -11.39
N LEU A 135 -8.06 0.12 -10.11
CA LEU A 135 -9.34 -0.35 -9.56
C LEU A 135 -10.40 0.74 -9.59
N THR A 136 -10.02 1.98 -9.28
CA THR A 136 -10.92 3.14 -9.23
C THR A 136 -10.40 4.24 -10.15
N THR A 137 -11.30 5.03 -10.73
CA THR A 137 -10.97 6.14 -11.64
C THR A 137 -11.98 7.26 -11.48
N ASN A 138 -11.51 8.52 -11.54
CA ASN A 138 -12.34 9.72 -11.50
C ASN A 138 -13.29 9.78 -10.28
N SER A 139 -12.82 9.28 -9.14
CA SER A 139 -13.58 9.20 -7.90
C SER A 139 -13.71 10.59 -7.29
N PRO A 140 -14.91 11.00 -6.84
CA PRO A 140 -15.13 12.33 -6.28
C PRO A 140 -14.42 12.54 -4.93
N LEU A 141 -14.03 11.44 -4.29
CA LEU A 141 -13.33 11.37 -3.00
C LEU A 141 -12.04 10.58 -3.17
N ASN A 142 -11.03 10.87 -2.35
CA ASN A 142 -9.80 10.08 -2.36
C ASN A 142 -10.06 8.76 -1.64
N HIS A 143 -9.71 7.64 -2.25
CA HIS A 143 -9.65 6.34 -1.58
C HIS A 143 -8.35 6.22 -0.80
N THR A 144 -8.40 5.66 0.41
CA THR A 144 -7.22 5.56 1.28
C THR A 144 -7.31 4.41 2.27
N PHE A 145 -6.21 4.15 2.99
CA PHE A 145 -6.12 3.15 4.05
C PHE A 145 -6.58 1.74 3.61
N VAL A 146 -6.04 1.24 2.49
CA VAL A 146 -6.31 -0.13 2.06
C VAL A 146 -5.76 -1.12 3.09
N ARG A 147 -6.54 -2.17 3.37
CA ARG A 147 -6.24 -3.24 4.33
C ARG A 147 -6.49 -4.60 3.70
N ARG A 148 -5.64 -5.57 4.07
CA ARG A 148 -5.83 -6.99 3.73
C ARG A 148 -6.65 -7.69 4.83
N PRO A 149 -7.70 -8.46 4.48
CA PRO A 149 -8.35 -9.35 5.43
C PRO A 149 -7.41 -10.49 5.83
N VAL A 150 -7.52 -10.97 7.07
CA VAL A 150 -6.83 -12.19 7.53
C VAL A 150 -7.61 -13.40 7.03
N ASN A 151 -6.92 -14.42 6.49
CA ASN A 151 -7.56 -15.61 5.89
C ASN A 151 -8.63 -15.23 4.85
N ALA A 152 -8.26 -14.29 3.96
CA ALA A 152 -9.15 -13.71 2.99
C ALA A 152 -9.83 -14.77 2.10
N HIS A 153 -11.16 -14.68 1.97
CA HIS A 153 -11.87 -15.36 0.91
C HIS A 153 -11.48 -14.71 -0.44
N PRO A 154 -11.36 -15.46 -1.56
CA PRO A 154 -11.01 -14.89 -2.85
C PRO A 154 -11.93 -13.74 -3.30
N ASP A 155 -13.18 -13.69 -2.84
CA ASP A 155 -14.13 -12.63 -3.17
C ASP A 155 -14.05 -11.40 -2.25
N PHE A 156 -13.23 -11.43 -1.19
CA PHE A 156 -13.03 -10.34 -0.25
C PHE A 156 -11.55 -10.24 0.14
N TYR A 157 -10.79 -9.48 -0.65
CA TYR A 157 -9.33 -9.55 -0.66
C TYR A 157 -8.62 -8.24 -0.28
N ALA A 158 -9.28 -7.11 -0.49
CA ALA A 158 -8.87 -5.82 0.07
C ALA A 158 -10.11 -5.02 0.46
N LEU A 159 -10.01 -4.25 1.55
CA LEU A 159 -11.04 -3.36 2.08
C LEU A 159 -10.43 -1.96 2.30
N TRP A 160 -11.15 -0.90 1.96
CA TRP A 160 -10.71 0.47 2.17
C TRP A 160 -11.90 1.43 2.34
N ALA A 161 -11.60 2.69 2.63
CA ALA A 161 -12.59 3.76 2.69
C ALA A 161 -12.20 4.94 1.79
N ASP A 162 -13.14 5.82 1.52
CA ASP A 162 -12.89 7.11 0.87
C ASP A 162 -13.15 8.30 1.80
N GLY A 163 -12.77 9.50 1.36
CA GLY A 163 -13.11 10.73 2.05
C GLY A 163 -12.60 11.99 1.35
N ASN A 164 -13.02 13.13 1.90
CA ASN A 164 -12.52 14.44 1.50
C ASN A 164 -11.48 14.92 2.54
N PRO A 165 -10.22 15.15 2.15
CA PRO A 165 -9.18 15.52 3.10
C PRO A 165 -9.23 17.00 3.53
N ARG A 166 -10.13 17.81 2.96
CA ARG A 166 -10.19 19.27 3.16
C ARG A 166 -11.45 19.74 3.87
N GLN A 167 -12.47 18.90 3.96
CA GLN A 167 -13.73 19.23 4.63
C GLN A 167 -14.47 17.94 5.05
N PRO A 168 -15.38 18.00 6.04
CA PRO A 168 -16.26 16.89 6.34
C PRO A 168 -17.04 16.42 5.09
N ALA A 169 -17.07 15.12 4.86
CA ALA A 169 -17.78 14.48 3.76
C ALA A 169 -18.22 13.07 4.18
N PRO A 170 -19.14 12.43 3.44
CA PRO A 170 -19.38 11.00 3.59
C PRO A 170 -18.09 10.18 3.46
N SER A 171 -18.09 9.01 4.08
CA SER A 171 -17.05 8.00 3.93
C SER A 171 -17.74 6.66 3.68
N HIS A 172 -17.42 6.04 2.57
CA HIS A 172 -17.97 4.77 2.13
C HIS A 172 -16.93 3.67 2.30
N LEU A 173 -17.40 2.44 2.50
CA LEU A 173 -16.55 1.26 2.59
C LEU A 173 -16.57 0.53 1.25
N TYR A 174 -15.38 0.19 0.76
CA TYR A 174 -15.19 -0.49 -0.50
C TYR A 174 -14.38 -1.76 -0.32
N PHE A 175 -14.62 -2.76 -1.17
CA PHE A 175 -13.79 -3.94 -1.24
C PHE A 175 -13.65 -4.48 -2.65
N THR A 176 -12.70 -5.38 -2.85
CA THR A 176 -12.45 -6.06 -4.13
C THR A 176 -12.12 -7.53 -3.90
N ASN A 177 -12.21 -8.32 -4.97
CA ASN A 177 -11.81 -9.72 -4.99
C ASN A 177 -10.30 -9.84 -5.26
N ARG A 178 -9.75 -11.06 -5.17
CA ARG A 178 -8.33 -11.33 -5.40
C ARG A 178 -7.90 -11.00 -6.83
N ALA A 179 -8.78 -11.18 -7.82
CA ALA A 179 -8.50 -10.79 -9.20
C ALA A 179 -8.38 -9.27 -9.37
N GLY A 180 -8.97 -8.49 -8.46
CA GLY A 180 -9.05 -7.03 -8.57
C GLY A 180 -9.94 -6.57 -9.72
N ASP A 181 -10.73 -7.46 -10.35
CA ASP A 181 -11.51 -7.09 -11.53
C ASP A 181 -12.81 -6.36 -11.19
N THR A 182 -13.26 -6.50 -9.95
CA THR A 182 -14.54 -6.01 -9.49
C THR A 182 -14.37 -5.24 -8.18
N VAL A 183 -14.96 -4.04 -8.11
CA VAL A 183 -14.99 -3.21 -6.90
C VAL A 183 -16.43 -3.09 -6.45
N TRP A 184 -16.66 -3.33 -5.17
CA TRP A 184 -17.96 -3.14 -4.53
C TRP A 184 -17.88 -2.06 -3.47
N GLN A 185 -19.00 -1.37 -3.26
CA GLN A 185 -19.22 -0.42 -2.17
C GLN A 185 -20.30 -0.99 -1.25
N LEU A 186 -20.11 -0.91 0.07
CA LEU A 186 -21.19 -1.17 1.00
C LEU A 186 -22.24 -0.04 0.93
N PRO A 187 -23.54 -0.37 1.04
CA PRO A 187 -24.57 0.66 1.09
C PRO A 187 -24.34 1.61 2.27
N PRO A 188 -24.45 2.93 2.07
CA PRO A 188 -24.25 3.91 3.16
C PRO A 188 -25.34 3.81 4.24
N PHE A 189 -26.49 3.25 3.89
CA PHE A 189 -27.61 2.99 4.80
C PHE A 189 -28.03 1.53 4.64
N MET A 190 -28.23 0.84 5.77
CA MET A 190 -28.68 -0.55 5.83
C MET A 190 -29.95 -0.63 6.68
N ASP A 191 -31.03 -1.17 6.11
CA ASP A 191 -32.32 -1.34 6.81
C ASP A 191 -32.41 -2.66 7.60
N SER A 192 -31.38 -3.50 7.53
CA SER A 192 -31.27 -4.76 8.27
C SER A 192 -29.80 -5.12 8.53
N ASP A 193 -29.55 -6.19 9.28
CA ASP A 193 -28.21 -6.68 9.62
C ASP A 193 -27.34 -6.98 8.39
N PHE A 194 -27.96 -7.26 7.23
CA PHE A 194 -27.28 -7.55 5.98
C PHE A 194 -27.82 -6.66 4.85
N ALA A 195 -26.92 -6.27 3.94
CA ALA A 195 -27.27 -5.56 2.72
C ALA A 195 -26.35 -6.02 1.57
N THR A 196 -26.90 -6.07 0.37
CA THR A 196 -26.14 -6.44 -0.82
C THR A 196 -25.21 -5.28 -1.22
N PRO A 197 -23.90 -5.52 -1.39
CA PRO A 197 -22.96 -4.50 -1.85
C PRO A 197 -23.27 -4.02 -3.28
N GLU A 198 -23.05 -2.74 -3.53
CA GLU A 198 -23.26 -2.12 -4.83
C GLU A 198 -22.01 -2.23 -5.71
N LEU A 199 -22.20 -2.57 -6.97
CA LEU A 199 -21.09 -2.61 -7.93
C LEU A 199 -20.64 -1.19 -8.28
N VAL A 200 -19.36 -0.89 -8.10
CA VAL A 200 -18.76 0.37 -8.54
C VAL A 200 -18.50 0.28 -10.03
N LYS A 201 -19.27 1.03 -10.83
CA LYS A 201 -19.06 1.11 -12.27
C LYS A 201 -17.81 1.92 -12.57
N ARG A 202 -16.92 1.37 -13.39
CA ARG A 202 -15.82 2.14 -13.97
C ARG A 202 -16.40 3.22 -14.89
N ALA A 203 -15.96 4.46 -14.75
CA ALA A 203 -16.22 5.48 -15.75
C ALA A 203 -15.64 4.99 -17.09
N ALA A 204 -16.45 5.02 -18.14
CA ALA A 204 -16.07 4.63 -19.50
C ALA A 204 -15.05 5.60 -20.09
#